data_AF-A0A378N0M8-F1
#
_entry.id   AF-A0A378N0M8-F1
#
_cell.length_a   1.000
_cell.length_b   1.000
_cell.length_c   1.000
_cell.angle_alpha   90.00
_cell.angle_beta   90.00
_cell.angle_gamma   90.00
#
_symmetry.space_group_name_H-M   'P 1'
#
loop_
_entity.id
_entity.type
_entity.pdbx_description
1 polymer ?
#
loop_
_entity_poly.entity_id
_entity_poly.type
_entity_poly.pdbx_seq_one_letter_code
_entity_poly.pdbx_strand_id
1 'polypeptide(L)' 'MQHKVQIIVLGSGSPDLENALRYFQHKYPNQIGVKIGYDEALSHQIIAGGDLILVPSRFEPCGLTQLYG' A
#
# COMPACT_ATOMS: atom_id res chain seq x y z
N MET A 1 9.42 -22.41 5.65
CA MET A 1 8.00 -22.09 5.91
C MET A 1 7.60 -21.00 4.95
N GLN A 2 6.50 -21.15 4.20
CA GLN A 2 6.02 -20.11 3.29
C GLN A 2 5.03 -19.23 4.05
N HIS A 3 5.43 -18.02 4.39
CA HIS A 3 4.57 -17.09 5.12
C HIS A 3 3.46 -16.61 4.19
N LYS A 4 2.20 -16.75 4.64
CA LYS A 4 1.05 -16.13 3.98
C LYS A 4 1.05 -14.65 4.35
N VAL A 5 1.30 -13.78 3.39
CA VAL A 5 1.29 -12.32 3.55
C VAL A 5 0.17 -11.72 2.72
N GLN A 6 -0.37 -10.61 3.22
CA GLN A 6 -1.31 -9.77 2.49
C GLN A 6 -0.70 -8.38 2.30
N ILE A 7 -0.98 -7.76 1.17
CA ILE A 7 -0.51 -6.44 0.80
C ILE A 7 -1.73 -5.58 0.51
N ILE A 8 -1.78 -4.40 1.12
CA ILE A 8 -2.75 -3.37 0.79
C ILE A 8 -2.03 -2.12 0.31
N VAL A 9 -2.52 -1.53 -0.78
CA VAL A 9 -1.99 -0.28 -1.34
C VAL A 9 -3.14 0.71 -1.51
N LEU A 10 -2.98 1.90 -0.93
CA LEU A 10 -3.84 3.05 -1.11
C LEU A 10 -3.01 4.20 -1.65
N GLY A 11 -3.43 4.79 -2.77
CA GLY A 11 -2.76 5.96 -3.31
C GLY A 11 -3.09 6.21 -4.78
N SER A 12 -2.52 7.24 -5.36
CA SER A 12 -2.63 7.56 -6.80
C SER A 12 -1.27 7.97 -7.34
N GLY A 13 -1.05 7.83 -8.64
CA GLY A 13 0.27 8.10 -9.21
C GLY A 13 0.32 7.96 -10.72
N SER A 14 1.50 7.55 -11.24
CA SER A 14 1.64 7.34 -12.68
C SER A 14 0.75 6.18 -13.16
N PRO A 15 0.11 6.31 -14.34
CA PRO A 15 -0.77 5.27 -14.86
C PRO A 15 -0.11 3.89 -14.95
N ASP A 16 1.18 3.84 -15.29
CA ASP A 16 1.93 2.59 -15.40
C ASP A 16 2.01 1.84 -14.06
N LEU A 17 2.25 2.56 -12.95
CA LEU A 17 2.29 1.96 -11.61
C LEU A 17 0.89 1.54 -11.15
N GLU A 18 -0.12 2.38 -11.37
CA GLU A 18 -1.50 2.01 -11.03
C GLU A 18 -1.96 0.76 -11.79
N ASN A 19 -1.63 0.67 -13.08
CA ASN A 19 -1.98 -0.48 -13.91
C ASN A 19 -1.22 -1.75 -13.48
N ALA A 20 0.06 -1.63 -13.13
CA ALA A 20 0.83 -2.74 -12.56
C ALA A 20 0.22 -3.24 -11.24
N LEU A 21 -0.14 -2.33 -10.33
CA LEU A 21 -0.80 -2.67 -9.07
C LEU A 21 -2.17 -3.34 -9.29
N ARG A 22 -3.00 -2.78 -10.19
CA ARG A 22 -4.28 -3.40 -10.59
C ARG A 22 -4.08 -4.79 -11.20
N TYR A 23 -3.06 -4.98 -12.02
CA TYR A 23 -2.72 -6.29 -12.58
C TYR A 23 -2.43 -7.32 -11.46
N PHE A 24 -1.60 -6.94 -10.47
CA PHE A 24 -1.29 -7.82 -9.35
C PHE A 24 -2.49 -8.09 -8.44
N GLN A 25 -3.36 -7.10 -8.22
CA GLN A 25 -4.64 -7.30 -7.54
C GLN A 25 -5.49 -8.35 -8.27
N HIS A 26 -5.63 -8.25 -9.59
CA HIS A 26 -6.40 -9.24 -10.38
C HIS A 26 -5.76 -10.63 -10.34
N LYS A 27 -4.43 -10.71 -10.37
CA LYS A 27 -3.70 -11.98 -10.33
C LYS A 27 -3.75 -12.66 -8.95
N TYR A 28 -3.83 -11.89 -7.88
CA TYR A 28 -3.79 -12.37 -6.50
C TYR A 28 -4.87 -11.74 -5.60
N PRO A 29 -6.17 -11.91 -5.92
CA PRO A 29 -7.25 -11.14 -5.30
C PRO A 29 -7.44 -11.40 -3.79
N ASN A 30 -7.01 -12.56 -3.29
CA ASN A 30 -7.09 -12.91 -1.87
C ASN A 30 -5.87 -12.44 -1.05
N GLN A 31 -4.85 -11.88 -1.71
CA GLN A 31 -3.58 -11.48 -1.10
C GLN A 31 -3.25 -10.01 -1.32
N ILE A 32 -3.74 -9.40 -2.42
CA ILE A 32 -3.41 -8.02 -2.79
C ILE A 32 -4.69 -7.21 -2.93
N GLY A 33 -4.84 -6.19 -2.09
CA GLY A 33 -5.87 -5.16 -2.21
C GLY A 33 -5.27 -3.86 -2.71
N VAL A 34 -5.89 -3.21 -3.69
CA VAL A 34 -5.45 -1.91 -4.22
C VAL A 34 -6.65 -0.98 -4.31
N LYS A 35 -6.53 0.21 -3.73
CA LYS A 35 -7.48 1.31 -3.92
C LYS A 35 -6.74 2.50 -4.51
N ILE A 36 -7.11 2.86 -5.74
CA ILE A 36 -6.55 4.03 -6.40
C ILE A 36 -7.33 5.28 -6.03
N GLY A 37 -6.62 6.32 -5.62
CA GLY A 37 -7.16 7.61 -5.22
C GLY A 37 -6.73 8.02 -3.81
N TYR A 38 -7.48 8.97 -3.25
CA TYR A 38 -7.30 9.46 -1.89
C TYR A 38 -8.46 8.99 -1.00
N ASP A 39 -8.14 8.48 0.19
CA ASP A 39 -9.11 8.10 1.21
C ASP A 39 -8.46 8.21 2.60
N GLU A 40 -8.78 9.27 3.33
CA GLU A 40 -8.20 9.56 4.64
C GLU A 40 -8.60 8.52 5.69
N ALA A 41 -9.88 8.14 5.73
CA ALA A 41 -10.36 7.18 6.72
C ALA A 41 -9.70 5.80 6.51
N LEU A 42 -9.58 5.36 5.25
CA LEU A 42 -8.91 4.11 4.94
C LEU A 42 -7.40 4.18 5.22
N SER A 43 -6.73 5.32 5.01
CA SER A 43 -5.29 5.43 5.31
C SER A 43 -5.02 5.21 6.80
N HIS A 44 -5.83 5.79 7.68
CA HIS A 44 -5.75 5.55 9.13
C HIS A 44 -6.03 4.07 9.49
N GLN A 45 -7.02 3.44 8.87
CA GLN A 45 -7.33 2.02 9.09
C GLN A 45 -6.18 1.11 8.64
N ILE A 46 -5.55 1.39 7.49
CA ILE A 46 -4.39 0.62 6.99
C ILE A 46 -3.23 0.71 7.98
N ILE A 47 -2.93 1.92 8.48
CA ILE A 47 -1.85 2.13 9.45
C ILE A 47 -2.16 1.40 10.77
N ALA A 48 -3.39 1.51 11.28
CA ALA A 48 -3.78 0.90 12.55
C ALA A 48 -3.90 -0.64 12.50
N GLY A 49 -4.21 -1.21 11.32
CA GLY A 49 -4.44 -2.64 11.14
C GLY A 49 -3.30 -3.42 10.49
N GLY A 50 -2.25 -2.74 10.01
CA GLY A 50 -1.11 -3.38 9.35
C GLY A 50 -0.06 -3.89 10.32
N ASP A 51 0.47 -5.10 10.09
CA ASP A 51 1.60 -5.63 10.87
C ASP A 51 2.93 -4.95 10.53
N LEU A 52 3.06 -4.47 9.29
CA LEU A 52 4.27 -3.88 8.72
C LEU A 52 3.90 -2.74 7.76
N ILE A 53 4.57 -1.60 7.90
CA ILE A 53 4.46 -0.47 6.97
C ILE A 53 5.72 -0.43 6.10
N LEU A 54 5.53 -0.56 4.78
CA LEU A 54 6.62 -0.50 3.81
C LEU A 54 6.72 0.90 3.20
N VAL A 55 7.90 1.52 3.29
CA VAL A 55 8.20 2.81 2.68
C VAL A 55 9.38 2.65 1.71
N PRO A 56 9.16 2.16 0.48
CA PRO A 56 10.23 1.83 -0.47
C PRO A 56 10.63 3.05 -1.32
N SER A 57 10.59 4.24 -0.74
CA SER A 57 10.90 5.50 -1.41
C SER A 57 12.37 5.51 -1.86
N ARG A 58 12.64 6.00 -3.08
CA ARG A 58 14.04 6.20 -3.55
C ARG A 58 14.78 7.26 -2.75
N PHE A 59 14.03 8.25 -2.26
CA PHE A 59 14.51 9.33 -1.41
C PHE A 59 13.33 9.92 -0.64
N GLU A 60 13.51 10.23 0.64
CA GLU A 60 12.51 10.87 1.49
C GLU A 60 13.22 11.87 2.43
N PRO A 61 13.08 13.20 2.21
CA PRO A 61 13.81 14.20 2.98
C PRO A 61 13.28 14.37 4.42
N CYS A 62 11.98 14.21 4.62
CA CYS A 62 11.30 14.02 5.90
C CYS A 62 9.91 13.41 5.63
N GLY A 63 9.58 12.30 6.27
CA GLY A 63 8.40 11.49 5.95
C GLY A 63 7.31 11.58 6.99
N LEU A 64 6.09 11.94 6.61
CA LEU A 64 4.95 11.94 7.53
C LEU A 64 4.60 10.55 8.05
N THR A 65 4.90 9.50 7.26
CA THR A 65 4.71 8.11 7.67
C THR A 65 5.51 7.78 8.94
N GLN A 66 6.64 8.45 9.17
CA GLN A 66 7.50 8.27 10.35
C GLN A 66 6.85 8.81 11.63
N LEU A 67 5.84 9.68 11.53
CA LEU A 67 5.12 10.23 12.69
C LEU A 67 4.05 9.28 13.25
N TYR A 68 3.73 8.20 12.54
CA TYR A 68 2.77 7.18 12.98
C TYR A 68 3.44 6.02 13.75
N GLY A 69 4.74 6.13 14.05
CA GLY A 69 5.50 5.18 14.86
C GLY A 69 5.26 5.32 16.35
#